data_AF-A0A351MKA7-F1
#
_entry.id   AF-A0A351MKA7-F1
#
_cell.length_a   1.000
_cell.length_b   1.000
_cell.length_c   1.000
_cell.angle_alpha   90.00
_cell.angle_beta   90.00
_cell.angle_gamma   90.00
#
_symmetry.space_group_name_H-M   'P 1'
#
loop_
_entity.id
_entity.type
_entity.pdbx_description
1 polymer ?
#
loop_
_entity_poly.entity_id
_entity_poly.type
_entity_poly.pdbx_seq_one_letter_code
_entity_poly.pdbx_strand_id
1 'polypeptide(L)'
;MGLGPPELIIILVILFLLFGAKKLPELAKSSGEALREFKKATKEAMAEDDEPAKTAAAAPAEPTQRRMETTTEEPTTTVTDSSA
;
A
#
# COMPACT_ATOMS: atom_id res chain seq x y z
N MET A 1 26.12 1.03 6.27
CA MET A 1 26.11 1.60 4.90
C MET A 1 25.31 0.65 4.04
N GLY A 2 23.97 0.71 4.15
CA GLY A 2 23.06 -0.10 3.34
C GLY A 2 22.42 0.78 2.29
N LEU A 3 22.06 0.19 1.14
CA LEU A 3 21.24 0.87 0.14
C LEU A 3 19.93 1.26 0.80
N GLY A 4 19.76 2.55 1.06
CA GLY A 4 18.55 3.10 1.63
C GLY A 4 17.48 3.27 0.55
N PRO A 5 16.25 3.62 0.97
CA PRO A 5 15.22 4.05 0.05
C PRO A 5 15.69 5.13 -0.95
N PRO A 6 16.54 6.12 -0.59
CA PRO A 6 17.03 7.13 -1.54
C PRO A 6 17.85 6.54 -2.69
N GLU A 7 18.77 5.62 -2.41
CA GLU A 7 19.61 4.99 -3.44
C GLU A 7 18.77 4.14 -4.40
N LEU A 8 17.77 3.42 -3.89
CA LEU A 8 16.83 2.66 -4.72
C LEU A 8 16.00 3.56 -5.64
N ILE A 9 15.56 4.72 -5.15
CA ILE A 9 14.82 5.70 -5.98
C ILE A 9 15.70 6.20 -7.13
N ILE A 10 16.97 6.52 -6.87
CA ILE A 10 17.91 6.97 -7.93
C ILE A 10 18.07 5.89 -9.01
N ILE A 11 18.27 4.64 -8.62
CA ILE A 11 18.37 3.51 -9.56
C ILE A 11 17.08 3.37 -10.36
N LEU A 12 15.93 3.45 -9.70
CA LEU A 12 14.62 3.37 -10.35
C LEU A 12 14.42 4.49 -11.37
N VAL A 13 14.82 5.72 -11.07
CA VAL A 13 14.76 6.85 -12.01
C VAL A 13 15.63 6.60 -13.24
N ILE A 14 16.84 6.07 -13.07
CA ILE A 14 17.71 5.73 -14.20
C ILE A 14 17.06 4.66 -15.09
N LEU A 15 16.52 3.58 -14.51
CA LEU A 15 15.77 2.58 -15.27
C LEU A 15 14.55 3.19 -15.97
N PHE A 16 13.84 4.11 -15.30
CA PHE A 16 12.68 4.79 -15.86
C PHE A 16 13.05 5.68 -17.05
N LEU A 17 14.24 6.29 -17.06
CA LEU A 17 14.73 7.05 -18.20
C LEU A 17 15.11 6.15 -19.38
N LEU A 18 15.69 4.97 -19.12
CA LEU A 18 16.07 4.01 -20.16
C LEU A 18 14.87 3.30 -20.79
N PHE A 19 13.98 2.78 -19.95
CA PHE A 19 12.82 2.00 -20.39
C PHE A 19 11.59 2.88 -20.64
N GLY A 20 11.55 4.08 -20.06
CA GLY A 20 10.42 5.00 -20.16
C GLY A 20 9.31 4.72 -19.15
N ALA A 21 8.48 5.74 -18.93
CA ALA A 21 7.44 5.72 -17.89
C ALA A 21 6.35 4.65 -18.06
N LYS A 22 6.17 4.18 -19.30
CA LYS A 22 5.12 3.23 -19.65
C LYS A 22 5.56 1.77 -19.51
N LYS A 23 6.86 1.48 -19.63
CA LYS A 23 7.36 0.09 -19.73
C LYS A 23 7.46 -0.61 -18.38
N LEU A 24 7.89 0.08 -17.33
CA LEU A 24 7.90 -0.49 -15.97
C LEU A 24 6.51 -0.93 -15.49
N PRO A 25 5.44 -0.09 -15.54
CA PRO A 25 4.12 -0.52 -15.11
C PRO A 25 3.50 -1.59 -16.02
N GLU A 26 3.79 -1.56 -17.33
CA GLU A 26 3.34 -2.57 -18.29
C GLU A 26 3.92 -3.96 -17.94
N LEU A 27 5.23 -4.04 -17.69
CA LEU A 27 5.91 -5.26 -17.25
C LEU A 27 5.46 -5.74 -15.87
N ALA A 28 5.27 -4.80 -14.94
CA ALA A 28 4.77 -5.11 -13.59
C ALA A 28 3.34 -5.64 -13.64
N LYS A 29 2.49 -5.13 -14.55
CA LYS A 29 1.11 -5.61 -14.72
C LYS A 29 1.07 -7.05 -15.22
N SER A 30 1.78 -7.37 -16.30
CA SER A 30 1.81 -8.74 -16.84
C SER A 30 2.46 -9.74 -15.87
N SER A 31 3.55 -9.34 -15.21
CA SER A 31 4.22 -10.18 -14.21
C SER A 31 3.36 -10.34 -12.95
N GLY A 32 2.68 -9.28 -12.53
CA GLY A 32 1.80 -9.28 -11.36
C GLY A 32 0.56 -10.16 -11.56
N GLU A 33 -0.01 -10.18 -12.76
CA GLU A 33 -1.10 -11.09 -13.13
C GLU A 33 -0.64 -12.55 -13.01
N ALA A 34 0.52 -12.90 -13.56
CA ALA A 34 1.10 -14.24 -13.43
C ALA A 34 1.38 -14.64 -11.97
N LEU A 35 1.96 -13.74 -11.17
CA LEU A 35 2.21 -13.97 -9.74
C LEU A 35 0.90 -14.11 -8.95
N ARG A 36 -0.15 -13.38 -9.32
CA ARG A 36 -1.47 -13.45 -8.68
C ARG A 36 -2.14 -14.79 -8.95
N GLU A 37 -2.10 -15.27 -10.18
CA GLU A 37 -2.63 -16.59 -10.55
C GLU A 37 -1.81 -17.71 -9.90
N PHE A 38 -0.48 -17.59 -9.91
CA PHE A 38 0.41 -18.55 -9.23
C PHE A 38 0.13 -18.62 -7.72
N LYS A 39 -0.05 -17.47 -7.06
CA LYS A 39 -0.40 -17.41 -5.63
C LYS A 39 -1.77 -18.01 -5.36
N LYS A 40 -2.74 -17.77 -6.23
CA LYS A 40 -4.09 -18.35 -6.12
C LYS A 40 -4.04 -19.87 -6.25
N ALA A 41 -3.40 -20.39 -7.30
CA ALA A 41 -3.24 -21.82 -7.52
C ALA A 41 -2.47 -22.50 -6.37
N THR A 42 -1.39 -21.87 -5.89
CA THR A 42 -0.64 -22.37 -4.73
C THR A 42 -1.50 -22.39 -3.47
N LYS A 43 -2.31 -21.35 -3.23
CA LYS A 43 -3.21 -21.29 -2.07
C LYS A 43 -4.30 -22.36 -2.15
N GLU A 44 -4.85 -22.60 -3.34
CA GLU A 44 -5.85 -23.65 -3.57
C GLU A 44 -5.25 -25.04 -3.36
N ALA A 45 -4.06 -25.31 -3.93
CA ALA A 45 -3.34 -26.56 -3.74
C ALA A 45 -2.97 -26.84 -2.26
N MET A 46 -2.63 -25.80 -1.50
CA MET A 46 -2.35 -25.93 -0.06
C MET A 46 -3.62 -26.01 0.80
N ALA A 47 -4.77 -25.57 0.30
CA ALA A 47 -6.05 -25.61 1.02
C ALA A 47 -6.78 -26.96 0.84
N GLU A 48 -6.38 -27.79 -0.13
CA GLU A 48 -6.90 -29.17 -0.28
C GLU A 48 -6.48 -30.09 0.88
N ASP A 49 -5.47 -29.71 1.67
CA ASP A 49 -5.04 -30.43 2.88
C ASP A 49 -5.63 -29.84 4.20
N ASP A 50 -6.28 -28.66 4.19
CA ASP A 50 -6.88 -28.01 5.38
C ASP A 50 -7.95 -26.95 4.98
N GLU A 51 -9.23 -27.22 5.22
CA GLU A 51 -10.34 -26.23 5.10
C GLU A 51 -10.39 -25.27 6.32
N PRO A 52 -11.02 -24.07 6.26
CA PRO A 52 -11.13 -23.11 5.18
C PRO A 52 -10.73 -21.68 5.64
N ALA A 53 -9.84 -20.99 4.92
CA ALA A 53 -9.53 -19.57 5.20
C ALA A 53 -10.15 -18.61 4.17
N LYS A 54 -11.39 -18.23 4.46
CA LYS A 54 -12.06 -16.96 4.12
C LYS A 54 -11.04 -15.84 3.89
N THR A 55 -11.12 -15.14 2.75
CA THR A 55 -10.91 -13.68 2.65
C THR A 55 -11.27 -13.21 1.24
N ALA A 56 -12.36 -12.46 1.18
CA ALA A 56 -12.62 -11.46 0.15
C ALA A 56 -11.67 -10.26 0.33
N ALA A 57 -11.20 -9.68 -0.79
CA ALA A 57 -10.83 -8.26 -1.01
C ALA A 57 -9.88 -8.19 -2.23
N ALA A 58 -10.05 -7.38 -3.28
CA ALA A 58 -11.03 -6.35 -3.56
C ALA A 58 -11.00 -6.02 -5.07
N ALA A 59 -12.17 -5.96 -5.70
CA ALA A 59 -12.54 -5.01 -6.74
C ALA A 59 -14.08 -4.90 -6.64
N PRO A 60 -14.75 -3.74 -6.80
CA PRO A 60 -14.31 -2.38 -7.12
C PRO A 60 -14.86 -1.30 -6.14
N ALA A 61 -14.20 -0.14 -6.03
CA ALA A 61 -14.81 1.06 -5.41
C ALA A 61 -14.25 2.33 -6.06
N GLU A 62 -14.73 2.65 -7.26
CA GLU A 62 -14.96 4.05 -7.63
C GLU A 62 -16.31 4.51 -7.04
N PRO A 63 -16.65 5.79 -7.19
CA PRO A 63 -16.48 6.91 -6.26
C PRO A 63 -17.79 7.16 -5.49
N THR A 64 -17.82 8.18 -4.63
CA THR A 64 -19.01 8.96 -4.20
C THR A 64 -19.21 9.04 -2.68
N GLN A 65 -19.29 10.30 -2.20
CA GLN A 65 -19.92 10.77 -0.96
C GLN A 65 -19.15 10.50 0.35
N ARG A 66 -19.09 11.40 1.34
CA ARG A 66 -19.49 12.81 1.57
C ARG A 66 -19.12 13.02 3.05
N ARG A 67 -18.67 14.22 3.42
CA ARG A 67 -18.85 14.85 4.75
C ARG A 67 -18.10 14.24 5.96
N MET A 68 -17.23 15.08 6.53
CA MET A 68 -16.94 15.35 7.95
C MET A 68 -15.99 16.56 7.89
N GLU A 69 -16.34 17.82 8.19
CA GLU A 69 -17.00 18.40 9.37
C GLU A 69 -16.45 17.87 10.71
N THR A 70 -15.71 18.77 11.37
CA THR A 70 -15.77 19.08 12.81
C THR A 70 -15.06 18.14 13.78
N THR A 71 -13.89 18.58 14.28
CA THR A 71 -13.70 19.02 15.68
C THR A 71 -12.22 19.06 16.01
N THR A 72 -11.74 20.29 16.24
CA THR A 72 -10.52 20.60 16.97
C THR A 72 -10.71 20.20 18.43
N GLU A 73 -10.04 19.14 18.87
CA GLU A 73 -9.69 18.93 20.27
C GLU A 73 -8.19 19.20 20.41
N GLU A 74 -7.81 20.24 21.17
CA GLU A 74 -6.47 20.37 21.72
C GLU A 74 -6.59 20.49 23.26
N PRO A 75 -5.98 19.57 24.02
CA PRO A 75 -6.00 19.57 25.47
C PRO A 75 -4.83 20.35 26.09
N THR A 76 -5.13 21.03 27.20
CA THR A 76 -4.22 21.36 28.33
C THR A 76 -3.21 22.51 28.17
N THR A 77 -3.47 23.61 28.89
CA THR A 77 -2.49 24.25 29.78
C THR A 77 -3.19 24.69 31.07
N THR A 78 -3.04 23.92 32.15
CA THR A 78 -2.19 24.25 33.31
C THR A 78 -2.70 25.43 34.14
N VAL A 79 -3.47 25.09 35.17
CA VAL A 79 -3.64 25.94 36.36
C VAL A 79 -2.36 25.80 37.19
N THR A 80 -1.61 26.87 37.40
CA THR A 80 -0.62 26.97 38.48
C THR A 80 -0.71 28.35 39.10
N ASP A 81 -1.22 28.34 40.32
CA ASP A 81 -1.29 29.40 41.31
C ASP A 81 0.12 29.90 41.67
N SER A 82 0.37 31.21 41.55
CA SER A 82 1.45 31.87 42.31
C SER A 82 1.28 33.40 42.29
N SER A 83 0.87 33.93 43.44
CA SER A 83 0.89 35.35 43.80
C SER A 83 2.30 35.94 43.77
N ALA A 84 2.40 37.16 43.23
CA ALA A 84 3.23 38.26 43.76
C ALA A 84 2.60 39.59 43.37
#